data_AF-A0A8J8JKF8-F1
#
_entry.id   AF-A0A8J8JKF8-F1
#
_cell.length_a   1.000
_cell.length_b   1.000
_cell.length_c   1.000
_cell.angle_alpha   90.00
_cell.angle_beta   90.00
_cell.angle_gamma   90.00
#
_symmetry.space_group_name_H-M   'P 1'
#
loop_
_entity.id
_entity.type
_entity.pdbx_description
1 polymer ?
#
loop_
_entity_poly.entity_id
_entity_poly.type
_entity_poly.pdbx_seq_one_letter_code
_entity_poly.pdbx_strand_id
1 'polypeptide(L)' 'MSEELPVKITDLLALAVVSVIGGTLIASWTLSPRLTPRFAVSILSGTVLLLFLLFIPVMGARLFLEDRANGE' A
#
# COMPACT_ATOMS: atom_id res chain seq x y z
N MET A 1 -26.64 -14.54 -2.29
CA MET A 1 -25.41 -14.97 -1.61
C MET A 1 -24.41 -13.86 -1.81
N SER A 2 -24.11 -13.07 -0.77
CA SER A 2 -23.00 -12.13 -0.84
C SER A 2 -21.76 -12.96 -0.52
N GLU A 3 -21.01 -13.37 -1.53
CA GLU A 3 -19.69 -13.96 -1.32
C GLU A 3 -18.84 -12.95 -0.57
N GLU A 4 -18.49 -13.28 0.67
CA GLU A 4 -17.49 -12.52 1.41
C GLU A 4 -16.17 -12.68 0.67
N LEU A 5 -15.79 -11.63 -0.06
CA LEU A 5 -14.50 -11.59 -0.72
C LEU A 5 -13.41 -11.74 0.35
N PRO A 6 -12.34 -12.52 0.07
CA PRO A 6 -11.22 -12.69 1.00
C PRO A 6 -10.44 -11.39 1.27
N VAL A 7 -10.83 -10.28 0.62
CA VAL A 7 -10.23 -8.95 0.77
C VAL A 7 -11.29 -7.96 1.20
N LYS A 8 -11.07 -7.27 2.33
CA LYS A 8 -11.93 -6.18 2.78
C LYS A 8 -11.50 -4.86 2.12
N ILE A 9 -12.43 -3.94 1.93
CA ILE A 9 -12.13 -2.59 1.39
C ILE A 9 -11.12 -1.84 2.28
N THR A 10 -11.15 -2.08 3.59
CA THR A 10 -10.18 -1.55 4.56
C THR A 10 -8.75 -1.94 4.22
N ASP A 11 -8.55 -3.15 3.70
CA ASP A 11 -7.22 -3.68 3.37
C ASP A 11 -6.67 -2.98 2.12
N LEU A 12 -7.54 -2.76 1.13
CA LEU A 12 -7.20 -1.98 -0.07
C LEU A 12 -6.87 -0.53 0.27
N LEU A 13 -7.60 0.07 1.21
CA LEU A 13 -7.31 1.43 1.69
C LEU A 13 -5.98 1.49 2.42
N ALA A 14 -5.71 0.56 3.34
CA ALA A 14 -4.44 0.49 4.05
C ALA A 14 -3.26 0.30 3.08
N LEU A 15 -3.39 -0.63 2.13
CA LEU A 15 -2.41 -0.87 1.09
C LEU A 15 -2.16 0.39 0.24
N ALA A 16 -3.22 1.07 -0.19
CA ALA A 16 -3.12 2.30 -0.96
C ALA A 16 -2.38 3.40 -0.19
N VAL A 17 -2.74 3.64 1.08
CA VAL A 17 -2.11 4.66 1.93
C VAL A 17 -0.62 4.36 2.12
N VAL A 18 -0.26 3.14 2.51
CA VAL A 18 1.14 2.75 2.72
C VAL A 18 1.95 2.86 1.43
N SER A 19 1.37 2.45 0.30
CA SER A 19 2.04 2.50 -1.00
C SER A 19 2.25 3.93 -1.49
N VAL A 20 1.28 4.83 -1.29
CA VAL A 20 1.42 6.26 -1.66
C VAL A 20 2.49 6.93 -0.81
N ILE A 21 2.50 6.68 0.50
CA ILE A 21 3.53 7.20 1.41
C ILE A 21 4.90 6.66 0.99
N GLY A 22 5.04 5.36 0.81
CA GLY A 22 6.30 4.74 0.40
C GLY A 22 6.77 5.21 -0.97
N GLY A 23 5.87 5.33 -1.95
CA GLY A 23 6.19 5.83 -3.29
C GLY A 23 6.66 7.28 -3.25
N THR A 24 6.06 8.10 -2.36
CA THR A 24 6.49 9.48 -2.12
C THR A 24 7.87 9.54 -1.46
N LEU A 25 8.15 8.69 -0.48
CA LEU A 25 9.45 8.61 0.17
C LEU A 25 10.54 8.17 -0.80
N ILE A 26 10.28 7.12 -1.60
CA ILE A 26 11.20 6.63 -2.64
C ILE A 26 11.48 7.74 -3.66
N ALA A 27 10.44 8.41 -4.16
CA ALA A 27 10.60 9.50 -5.11
C ALA A 27 11.43 10.66 -4.51
N SER A 28 11.18 11.00 -3.24
CA SER A 28 11.91 12.06 -2.51
C SER A 28 13.37 11.70 -2.24
N TRP A 29 13.67 10.41 -2.12
CA TRP A 29 15.04 9.91 -1.99
C TRP A 29 15.78 9.94 -3.33
N THR A 30 15.08 9.61 -4.43
CA THR A 30 15.70 9.42 -5.75
C THR A 30 15.82 10.72 -6.52
N LEU A 31 14.91 11.66 -6.31
CA LEU A 31 14.82 12.95 -6.99
C LEU A 31 14.61 14.05 -5.96
N SER A 32 15.11 15.25 -6.24
CA SER A 32 14.81 16.42 -5.41
C SER A 32 13.29 16.65 -5.36
N PRO A 33 12.69 16.80 -4.17
CA PRO A 33 11.25 17.04 -4.02
C PRO A 33 10.85 18.39 -4.63
N ARG A 34 10.40 18.37 -5.89
CA ARG A 34 9.96 19.54 -6.64
C ARG A 34 8.69 19.18 -7.39
N LEU A 35 7.73 20.10 -7.42
CA LEU A 35 6.48 19.96 -8.17
C LEU A 35 6.74 20.00 -9.68
N THR A 36 7.19 18.87 -10.20
CA THR A 36 7.50 18.66 -11.61
C THR A 36 6.80 17.39 -12.09
N PRO A 37 6.44 17.31 -13.39
CA PRO A 37 5.84 16.10 -13.95
C PRO A 37 6.70 14.85 -13.69
N ARG A 38 8.01 14.99 -13.76
CA ARG A 38 8.97 13.90 -13.48
C ARG A 38 8.87 13.38 -12.05
N PHE A 39 8.75 14.28 -11.07
CA PHE A 39 8.59 13.88 -9.67
C PHE A 39 7.26 13.18 -9.44
N ALA A 40 6.17 13.70 -10.01
CA ALA A 40 4.86 13.06 -9.92
C ALA A 40 4.84 11.64 -10.53
N VAL A 41 5.45 11.46 -11.71
CA VAL A 41 5.60 10.14 -12.34
C VAL A 41 6.44 9.21 -11.46
N SER A 42 7.51 9.71 -10.84
CA SER A 42 8.33 8.91 -9.93
C SER A 42 7.53 8.44 -8.70
N ILE A 43 6.69 9.29 -8.12
CA ILE A 43 5.81 8.92 -7.00
C ILE A 43 4.83 7.84 -7.47
N LEU A 44 4.20 8.03 -8.63
CA LEU A 44 3.23 7.08 -9.19
C LEU A 44 3.88 5.71 -9.45
N SER A 45 5.04 5.67 -10.11
CA SER A 45 5.77 4.44 -10.37
C SER A 45 6.16 3.72 -9.08
N GLY A 46 6.66 4.47 -8.08
CA GLY A 46 6.97 3.90 -6.76
C GLY A 46 5.71 3.36 -6.05
N THR A 47 4.61 4.09 -6.14
CA THR A 47 3.32 3.68 -5.57
C THR A 47 2.80 2.40 -6.21
N VAL A 48 2.81 2.31 -7.55
CA VAL A 48 2.36 1.11 -8.29
C VAL A 48 3.23 -0.10 -7.99
N LEU A 49 4.56 0.10 -7.92
CA LEU A 49 5.49 -0.95 -7.54
C LEU A 49 5.18 -1.47 -6.13
N LEU A 50 4.98 -0.57 -5.16
CA LEU A 50 4.66 -0.93 -3.79
C LEU A 50 3.28 -1.56 -3.67
N LEU A 51 2.27 -1.09 -4.39
CA LEU A 51 0.95 -1.72 -4.44
C LEU A 51 1.06 -3.19 -4.81
N PHE A 52 1.87 -3.50 -5.83
CA PHE A 52 2.09 -4.87 -6.28
C PHE A 52 2.87 -5.70 -5.25
N LEU A 53 3.97 -5.18 -4.72
CA LEU A 53 4.85 -5.91 -3.79
C LEU A 53 4.22 -6.09 -2.40
N LEU A 54 3.51 -5.08 -1.90
CA LEU A 54 2.93 -5.05 -0.56
C LEU A 54 1.54 -5.68 -0.50
N PHE A 55 0.93 -6.03 -1.63
CA PHE A 55 -0.38 -6.68 -1.63
C PHE A 55 -0.40 -7.93 -0.72
N ILE A 56 0.50 -8.89 -0.94
CA ILE A 56 0.56 -10.12 -0.15
C ILE A 56 0.94 -9.82 1.32
N PRO A 57 2.01 -9.06 1.62
CA PRO A 57 2.35 -8.72 3.00
C PRO A 57 1.25 -8.01 3.78
N VAL A 58 0.53 -7.05 3.18
CA VAL A 58 -0.55 -6.31 3.85
C VAL A 58 -1.71 -7.24 4.17
N MET A 59 -2.10 -8.10 3.22
CA MET A 59 -3.14 -9.10 3.47
C MET A 59 -2.73 -10.07 4.58
N GLY A 60 -1.48 -10.56 4.55
CA GLY A 60 -0.96 -11.46 5.58
C GLY A 60 -0.89 -10.81 6.96
N ALA A 61 -0.35 -9.59 7.06
CA ALA A 61 -0.26 -8.85 8.31
C ALA A 61 -1.63 -8.61 8.95
N ARG A 62 -2.66 -8.32 8.14
CA ARG A 62 -4.02 -8.16 8.63
C ARG A 62 -4.62 -9.45 9.19
N LEU A 63 -4.43 -10.59 8.51
CA LEU A 63 -4.87 -11.89 9.05
C LEU A 63 -4.22 -12.15 10.42
N PHE A 64 -2.90 -11.94 10.53
CA PHE A 64 -2.18 -12.08 11.80
C PHE A 64 -2.68 -11.14 12.90
N LEU A 65 -3.05 -9.90 12.55
CA LEU A 65 -3.59 -8.92 13.51
C LEU A 65 -5.03 -9.26 13.92
N GLU A 66 -5.83 -9.82 13.03
CA GLU A 66 -7.20 -10.25 13.30
C GLU A 66 -7.23 -11.48 14.21
N ASP A 67 -6.35 -12.46 13.98
CA ASP A 67 -6.16 -13.61 14.88
C ASP A 67 -5.81 -13.12 16.31
N ARG A 68 -4.84 -12.20 16.41
CA ARG A 68 -4.43 -11.57 17.68
C ARG A 68 -5.55 -10.80 18.36
N ALA A 69 -6.40 -10.10 17.61
CA ALA A 69 -7.50 -9.31 18.16
C ALA A 69 -8.66 -10.18 18.63
N ASN A 70 -8.88 -11.32 17.99
CA ASN A 70 -9.94 -12.27 18.34
C ASN A 70 -9.54 -13.21 19.49
N GLY A 71 -8.28 -13.20 19.92
CA GLY A 71 -7.84 -13.85 21.16
C GLY A 71 -7.59 -15.36 21.04
N GLU A 72 -7.27 -15.85 19.84
CA GLU A 72 -6.75 -17.21 19.62
C GLU A 72 -5.21 -17.23 19.54
#